data_AF-A0A2N2YW58-F1
#
_entry.id   AF-A0A2N2YW58-F1
#
_cell.length_a   1.000
_cell.length_b   1.000
_cell.length_c   1.000
_cell.angle_alpha   90.00
_cell.angle_beta   90.00
_cell.angle_gamma   90.00
#
_symmetry.space_group_name_H-M   'P 1'
#
loop_
_entity.id
_entity.type
_entity.pdbx_description
1 polymer ?
#
loop_
_entity_poly.entity_id
_entity_poly.type
_entity_poly.pdbx_seq_one_letter_code
_entity_poly.pdbx_strand_id
1 'polypeptide(L)'
;MTDKDGFFSLTVSKGSYYCLYAIKLSEWLKTKLEYWTWNVPAYADLEINPQYERMEIYGINAFEPQVGPWDTYMIYFRPMSLTKILDFIQNEDKIKMESLANANHDTTNVAPSTISMDELEVSINEIKAEIKSISRVLEYARGGYLYGYVAQVKKPEDTKVILNNYDKISIVLKSKETGESGKGEYFLEKKNY
;
A
#
# COMPACT_ATOMS: atom_id res chain seq x y z
N MET A 1 -1.96 0.63 22.37
CA MET A 1 -0.66 1.28 22.65
C MET A 1 0.41 0.22 22.56
N THR A 2 1.57 0.54 21.97
CA THR A 2 2.70 -0.39 21.91
C THR A 2 3.40 -0.46 23.28
N ASP A 3 4.11 -1.56 23.52
CA ASP A 3 5.04 -1.68 24.63
C ASP A 3 6.37 -0.94 24.33
N LYS A 4 7.35 -1.10 25.22
CA LYS A 4 8.68 -0.48 25.12
C LYS A 4 9.51 -0.96 23.93
N ASP A 5 9.20 -2.14 23.40
CA ASP A 5 9.92 -2.78 22.29
C ASP A 5 9.17 -2.57 20.96
N GLY A 6 8.03 -1.85 20.99
CA GLY A 6 7.23 -1.50 19.82
C GLY A 6 6.15 -2.52 19.47
N PHE A 7 5.97 -3.58 20.27
CA PHE A 7 4.94 -4.58 20.02
C PHE A 7 3.59 -4.15 20.58
N PHE A 8 2.52 -4.56 19.93
CA PHE A 8 1.16 -4.44 20.46
C PHE A 8 0.38 -5.70 20.13
N SER A 9 -0.63 -5.99 20.95
CA SER A 9 -1.58 -7.06 20.67
C SER A 9 -2.99 -6.49 20.71
N LEU A 10 -3.84 -6.98 19.83
CA LEU A 10 -5.24 -6.59 19.73
C LEU A 10 -6.09 -7.87 19.68
N THR A 11 -7.09 -7.95 20.54
CA THR A 11 -8.12 -9.00 20.46
C THR A 11 -9.35 -8.41 19.80
N VAL A 12 -9.76 -9.02 18.69
CA VAL A 12 -10.94 -8.60 17.92
C VAL A 12 -11.89 -9.78 17.70
N SER A 13 -13.14 -9.51 17.37
CA SER A 13 -14.08 -10.55 16.95
C SER A 13 -13.58 -11.20 15.65
N LYS A 14 -13.84 -12.50 15.47
CA LYS A 14 -13.48 -13.19 14.22
C LYS A 14 -14.18 -12.56 13.03
N GLY A 15 -13.44 -12.27 11.97
CA GLY A 15 -14.02 -11.69 10.75
C GLY A 15 -12.99 -11.09 9.80
N SER A 16 -13.49 -10.60 8.67
CA SER A 16 -12.73 -9.82 7.70
C SER A 16 -12.85 -8.33 8.01
N TYR A 17 -11.73 -7.65 8.19
CA TYR A 17 -11.68 -6.23 8.49
C TYR A 17 -11.26 -5.44 7.25
N TYR A 18 -11.92 -4.32 7.00
CA TYR A 18 -11.66 -3.48 5.83
C TYR A 18 -10.19 -3.06 5.72
N CYS A 19 -9.62 -2.60 6.83
CA CYS A 19 -8.21 -2.26 6.91
C CYS A 19 -7.72 -2.23 8.37
N LEU A 20 -6.41 -2.29 8.52
CA LEU A 20 -5.68 -1.86 9.71
C LEU A 20 -4.65 -0.82 9.28
N TYR A 21 -4.45 0.21 10.09
CA TYR A 21 -3.38 1.19 9.89
C TYR A 21 -2.57 1.36 11.17
N ALA A 22 -1.30 1.74 11.01
CA ALA A 22 -0.41 2.03 12.12
C ALA A 22 0.25 3.40 11.91
N ILE A 23 0.27 4.19 12.98
CA ILE A 23 0.71 5.58 12.97
C ILE A 23 1.21 5.98 14.36
N LYS A 24 2.21 6.85 14.42
CA LYS A 24 2.57 7.59 15.62
C LYS A 24 2.17 9.05 15.44
N LEU A 25 1.08 9.47 16.09
CA LEU A 25 0.47 10.79 15.89
C LEU A 25 1.43 11.97 16.13
N SER A 26 2.42 11.81 17.00
CA SER A 26 3.42 12.86 17.25
C SER A 26 4.33 13.13 16.04
N GLU A 27 4.52 12.14 15.17
CA GLU A 27 5.41 12.13 13.99
C GLU A 27 4.68 12.29 12.66
N TRP A 28 3.37 12.03 12.66
CA TRP A 28 2.53 12.07 11.48
C TRP A 28 2.54 13.45 10.81
N LEU A 29 2.66 13.44 9.48
CA LEU A 29 2.73 14.64 8.62
C LEU A 29 3.87 15.60 9.01
N LYS A 30 4.87 15.11 9.74
CA LYS A 30 6.09 15.85 10.11
C LYS A 30 7.33 15.08 9.67
N THR A 31 7.45 13.86 10.15
CA THR A 31 8.60 13.00 9.89
C THR A 31 8.21 11.65 9.30
N LYS A 32 6.95 11.20 9.45
CA LYS A 32 6.45 9.94 8.91
C LYS A 32 4.99 10.02 8.44
N LEU A 33 4.57 9.03 7.65
CA LEU A 33 3.19 8.76 7.25
C LEU A 33 2.69 7.42 7.83
N GLU A 34 1.47 7.04 7.49
CA GLU A 34 0.82 5.80 7.90
C GLU A 34 1.38 4.55 7.20
N TYR A 35 1.32 3.43 7.91
CA TYR A 35 1.31 2.10 7.30
C TYR A 35 -0.14 1.63 7.14
N TRP A 36 -0.43 0.94 6.03
CA TRP A 36 -1.75 0.36 5.75
C TRP A 36 -1.67 -1.11 5.39
N THR A 37 -2.66 -1.86 5.87
CA THR A 37 -2.95 -3.22 5.42
C THR A 37 -4.46 -3.40 5.20
N TRP A 38 -4.83 -4.07 4.13
CA TRP A 38 -6.20 -4.13 3.63
C TRP A 38 -6.74 -5.57 3.66
N ASN A 39 -8.05 -5.69 3.89
CA ASN A 39 -8.78 -6.97 3.93
C ASN A 39 -8.26 -7.97 4.98
N VAL A 40 -7.91 -7.50 6.17
CA VAL A 40 -7.28 -8.31 7.22
C VAL A 40 -8.21 -9.48 7.66
N PRO A 41 -7.81 -10.74 7.47
CA PRO A 41 -8.64 -11.90 7.74
C PRO A 41 -8.43 -12.43 9.17
N ALA A 42 -8.92 -11.71 10.18
CA ALA A 42 -8.73 -12.04 11.60
C ALA A 42 -9.61 -13.21 12.07
N TYR A 43 -9.45 -14.39 11.44
CA TYR A 43 -10.11 -15.65 11.81
C TYR A 43 -9.25 -16.53 12.73
N ALA A 44 -7.95 -16.24 12.79
CA ALA A 44 -6.93 -16.85 13.63
C ALA A 44 -5.93 -15.77 14.06
N ASP A 45 -4.98 -16.13 14.92
CA ASP A 45 -3.89 -15.22 15.31
C ASP A 45 -3.07 -14.84 14.08
N LEU A 46 -2.83 -13.54 13.91
CA LEU A 46 -2.08 -12.95 12.80
C LEU A 46 -1.00 -12.04 13.35
N GLU A 47 0.20 -12.17 12.80
CA GLU A 47 1.26 -11.19 13.00
C GLU A 47 1.32 -10.22 11.83
N ILE A 48 1.24 -8.94 12.15
CA ILE A 48 1.43 -7.84 11.22
C ILE A 48 2.60 -7.04 11.77
N ASN A 49 3.61 -6.80 10.93
CA ASN A 49 4.78 -6.00 11.27
C ASN A 49 4.78 -4.71 10.43
N PRO A 50 4.07 -3.65 10.90
CA PRO A 50 4.05 -2.36 10.25
C PRO A 50 5.44 -1.76 10.11
N GLN A 51 5.77 -1.31 8.91
CA GLN A 51 6.97 -0.52 8.64
C GLN A 51 6.53 0.74 7.92
N TYR A 52 6.47 1.85 8.64
CA TYR A 52 6.13 3.16 8.08
C TYR A 52 7.28 4.13 8.26
N GLU A 53 7.57 4.84 7.18
CA GLU A 53 8.54 5.93 7.15
C GLU A 53 7.90 7.11 6.40
N ARG A 54 8.56 7.65 5.39
CA ARG A 54 8.14 8.85 4.68
C ARG A 54 7.34 8.57 3.40
N MET A 55 7.21 7.32 2.99
CA MET A 55 6.32 6.90 1.90
C MET A 55 5.17 6.09 2.47
N GLU A 56 3.94 6.53 2.20
CA GLU A 56 2.74 5.75 2.44
C GLU A 56 2.43 4.89 1.21
N ILE A 57 2.00 3.65 1.42
CA ILE A 57 1.49 2.78 0.35
C ILE A 57 0.00 2.54 0.63
N TYR A 58 -0.85 3.36 0.01
CA TYR A 58 -2.28 3.43 0.29
C TYR A 58 -3.13 2.75 -0.79
N GLY A 59 -4.38 2.44 -0.46
CA GLY A 59 -5.42 2.04 -1.41
C GLY A 59 -5.07 0.80 -2.23
N ILE A 60 -4.44 -0.20 -1.60
CA ILE A 60 -3.94 -1.38 -2.31
C ILE A 60 -5.12 -2.25 -2.75
N ASN A 61 -5.11 -2.65 -4.01
CA ASN A 61 -6.08 -3.58 -4.57
C ASN A 61 -5.33 -4.58 -5.46
N ALA A 62 -5.69 -5.85 -5.38
CA ALA A 62 -5.11 -6.87 -6.24
C ALA A 62 -6.19 -7.73 -6.87
N PHE A 63 -5.95 -8.15 -8.10
CA PHE A 63 -6.80 -9.11 -8.79
C PHE A 63 -5.98 -9.99 -9.71
N GLU A 64 -6.55 -11.12 -10.06
CA GLU A 64 -5.99 -12.03 -11.04
C GLU A 64 -6.64 -11.78 -12.41
N PRO A 65 -5.85 -11.58 -13.47
CA PRO A 65 -6.39 -11.54 -14.83
C PRO A 65 -7.14 -12.83 -15.19
N GLN A 66 -8.29 -12.70 -15.86
CA GLN A 66 -9.07 -13.86 -16.33
C GLN A 66 -8.48 -14.47 -17.60
N VAL A 67 -7.26 -15.00 -17.50
CA VAL A 67 -6.55 -15.68 -18.58
C VAL A 67 -5.77 -16.85 -18.00
N GLY A 68 -5.90 -18.02 -18.63
CA GLY A 68 -5.07 -19.17 -18.28
C GLY A 68 -3.68 -19.05 -18.94
N PRO A 69 -2.58 -19.39 -18.24
CA PRO A 69 -2.51 -19.80 -16.83
C PRO A 69 -2.70 -18.62 -15.86
N TRP A 70 -3.35 -18.89 -14.73
CA TRP A 70 -3.63 -17.93 -13.64
C TRP A 70 -2.40 -17.71 -12.72
N ASP A 71 -1.27 -17.35 -13.32
CA ASP A 71 0.04 -17.28 -12.67
C ASP A 71 0.52 -15.84 -12.39
N THR A 72 -0.36 -14.84 -12.59
CA THR A 72 -0.05 -13.43 -12.31
C THR A 72 -1.11 -12.73 -11.46
N TYR A 73 -0.68 -11.70 -10.74
CA TYR A 73 -1.58 -10.70 -10.15
C TYR A 73 -1.34 -9.34 -10.80
N MET A 74 -2.42 -8.59 -10.98
CA MET A 74 -2.42 -7.14 -11.20
C MET A 74 -2.65 -6.47 -9.85
N ILE A 75 -1.73 -5.60 -9.45
CA ILE A 75 -1.72 -4.97 -8.13
C ILE A 75 -1.72 -3.45 -8.31
N TYR A 76 -2.82 -2.82 -7.95
CA TYR A 76 -2.93 -1.37 -7.85
C TYR A 76 -2.51 -0.88 -6.45
N PHE A 77 -1.80 0.25 -6.38
CA PHE A 77 -1.46 0.94 -5.12
C PHE A 77 -1.20 2.44 -5.35
N ARG A 78 -1.38 3.24 -4.29
CA ARG A 78 -1.04 4.68 -4.26
C ARG A 78 0.17 4.93 -3.38
N PRO A 79 1.35 5.18 -3.96
CA PRO A 79 2.48 5.70 -3.21
C PRO A 79 2.27 7.20 -2.95
N MET A 80 2.37 7.64 -1.69
CA MET A 80 2.29 9.05 -1.32
C MET A 80 3.56 9.46 -0.56
N SER A 81 4.27 10.44 -1.10
CA SER A 81 5.55 10.95 -0.59
C SER A 81 5.31 12.07 0.42
N LEU A 82 5.85 11.94 1.63
CA LEU A 82 5.77 13.00 2.63
C LEU A 82 6.45 14.27 2.14
N THR A 83 7.61 14.16 1.47
CA THR A 83 8.30 15.32 0.89
C THR A 83 7.40 16.07 -0.09
N LYS A 84 6.77 15.37 -1.04
CA LYS A 84 5.84 16.02 -1.98
C LYS A 84 4.60 16.58 -1.30
N ILE A 85 4.07 15.92 -0.27
CA ILE A 85 2.97 16.44 0.54
C ILE A 85 3.38 17.74 1.24
N LEU A 86 4.56 17.79 1.86
CA LEU A 86 5.06 18.97 2.55
C LEU A 86 5.37 20.12 1.59
N ASP A 87 5.88 19.84 0.40
CA ASP A 87 6.08 20.83 -0.65
C ASP A 87 4.74 21.38 -1.14
N PHE A 88 3.73 20.52 -1.30
CA PHE A 88 2.37 20.94 -1.64
C PHE A 88 1.77 21.85 -0.55
N ILE A 89 1.91 21.48 0.73
CA ILE A 89 1.42 22.27 1.87
C ILE A 89 2.15 23.61 2.03
N GLN A 90 3.43 23.71 1.66
CA GLN A 90 4.15 24.98 1.73
C GLN A 90 3.75 25.94 0.61
N ASN A 91 3.39 25.40 -0.55
CA ASN A 91 3.03 26.18 -1.73
C ASN A 91 1.52 26.52 -1.80
N GLU A 92 0.69 25.91 -0.95
CA GLU A 92 -0.75 26.18 -0.82
C GLU A 92 -1.15 26.53 0.62
N ASP A 93 -2.20 27.35 0.81
CA ASP A 93 -2.72 27.62 2.16
C ASP A 93 -3.10 26.31 2.88
N LYS A 94 -2.56 26.07 4.09
CA LYS A 94 -2.81 24.91 4.96
C LYS A 94 -4.29 24.48 5.08
N ILE A 95 -5.22 25.41 4.90
CA ILE A 95 -6.67 25.21 4.93
C ILE A 95 -7.15 24.32 3.76
N LYS A 96 -6.39 24.24 2.66
CA LYS A 96 -6.74 23.45 1.48
C LYS A 96 -6.51 21.94 1.62
N MET A 97 -5.78 21.44 2.62
CA MET A 97 -5.61 20.00 2.83
C MET A 97 -6.93 19.30 3.16
N GLU A 98 -7.83 19.94 3.94
CA GLU A 98 -9.19 19.42 4.16
C GLU A 98 -10.04 19.53 2.86
N SER A 99 -9.67 20.44 1.96
CA SER A 99 -10.31 20.63 0.64
C SER A 99 -9.74 19.77 -0.49
N LEU A 100 -8.64 19.03 -0.28
CA LEU A 100 -8.11 18.04 -1.24
C LEU A 100 -9.15 16.96 -1.60
N ALA A 101 -10.20 16.84 -0.79
CA ALA A 101 -11.32 15.94 -1.04
C ALA A 101 -12.49 16.59 -1.80
N ASN A 102 -12.53 17.91 -2.02
CA ASN A 102 -13.78 18.57 -2.43
C ASN A 102 -13.69 19.88 -3.24
N ALA A 103 -12.53 20.42 -3.61
CA ALA A 103 -12.50 21.67 -4.38
C ALA A 103 -11.43 21.69 -5.46
N ASN A 104 -11.92 21.75 -6.71
CA ASN A 104 -11.22 21.86 -7.99
C ASN A 104 -10.77 20.52 -8.57
N HIS A 105 -11.14 20.27 -9.83
CA HIS A 105 -10.83 19.10 -10.66
C HIS A 105 -9.32 18.90 -10.94
N ASP A 106 -8.45 19.45 -10.12
CA ASP A 106 -7.01 19.42 -10.28
C ASP A 106 -6.41 18.09 -9.80
N THR A 107 -5.19 17.83 -10.25
CA THR A 107 -4.47 16.61 -9.94
C THR A 107 -3.52 16.83 -8.76
N THR A 108 -3.70 16.09 -7.68
CA THR A 108 -2.79 16.11 -6.53
C THR A 108 -1.60 15.18 -6.81
N ASN A 109 -0.45 15.78 -7.13
CA ASN A 109 0.76 15.03 -7.50
C ASN A 109 1.69 14.78 -6.30
N VAL A 110 1.28 13.88 -5.42
CA VAL A 110 2.07 13.47 -4.24
C VAL A 110 2.72 12.09 -4.39
N ALA A 111 2.50 11.39 -5.50
CA ALA A 111 3.19 10.16 -5.83
C ALA A 111 4.54 10.43 -6.50
N PRO A 112 5.52 9.51 -6.44
CA PRO A 112 6.63 9.51 -7.38
C PRO A 112 6.14 9.64 -8.82
N SER A 113 6.95 10.29 -9.65
CA SER A 113 6.70 10.53 -11.06
C SER A 113 6.92 9.26 -11.89
N THR A 114 7.86 8.42 -11.45
CA THR A 114 8.23 7.13 -12.04
C THR A 114 8.61 6.14 -10.94
N ILE A 115 8.42 4.84 -11.19
CA ILE A 115 8.95 3.75 -10.37
C ILE A 115 9.63 2.74 -11.29
N SER A 116 10.93 2.53 -11.10
CA SER A 116 11.72 1.51 -11.78
C SER A 116 11.62 0.15 -11.07
N MET A 117 11.94 -0.94 -11.79
CA MET A 117 11.80 -2.31 -11.28
C MET A 117 12.60 -2.58 -10.01
N ASP A 118 13.74 -1.90 -9.81
CA ASP A 118 14.59 -2.07 -8.63
C ASP A 118 14.18 -1.20 -7.44
N GLU A 119 13.24 -0.26 -7.62
CA GLU A 119 12.64 0.51 -6.53
C GLU A 119 11.49 -0.24 -5.84
N LEU A 120 10.83 -1.14 -6.56
CA LEU A 120 9.65 -1.87 -6.10
C LEU A 120 10.00 -3.31 -5.73
N GLU A 121 9.59 -3.72 -4.53
CA GLU A 121 9.59 -5.12 -4.12
C GLU A 121 8.17 -5.56 -3.79
N VAL A 122 7.76 -6.68 -4.37
CA VAL A 122 6.50 -7.34 -4.06
C VAL A 122 6.81 -8.75 -3.58
N SER A 123 6.20 -9.16 -2.47
CA SER A 123 6.21 -10.54 -2.02
C SER A 123 4.80 -11.09 -1.83
N ILE A 124 4.63 -12.37 -2.12
CA ILE A 124 3.39 -13.12 -1.96
C ILE A 124 3.67 -14.22 -0.93
N ASN A 125 2.98 -14.18 0.20
CA ASN A 125 3.22 -15.08 1.33
C ASN A 125 4.71 -15.12 1.72
N GLU A 126 5.31 -13.93 1.85
CA GLU A 126 6.72 -13.71 2.21
C GLU A 126 7.75 -14.14 1.15
N ILE A 127 7.30 -14.61 -0.01
CA ILE A 127 8.18 -15.03 -1.09
C ILE A 127 8.19 -13.98 -2.18
N LYS A 128 9.39 -13.50 -2.53
CA LYS A 128 9.57 -12.45 -3.53
C LYS A 128 8.94 -12.85 -4.87
N ALA A 129 8.06 -12.01 -5.37
CA ALA A 129 7.40 -12.15 -6.67
C ALA A 129 8.23 -11.45 -7.76
N GLU A 130 8.16 -11.97 -8.97
CA GLU A 130 8.83 -11.34 -10.13
C GLU A 130 7.92 -10.25 -10.70
N ILE A 131 8.41 -9.01 -10.79
CA ILE A 131 7.65 -7.90 -11.37
C ILE A 131 7.82 -7.91 -12.89
N LYS A 132 6.71 -7.96 -13.62
CA LYS A 132 6.66 -8.01 -15.09
C LYS A 132 6.46 -6.63 -15.71
N SER A 133 5.64 -5.79 -15.09
CA SER A 133 5.40 -4.42 -15.56
C SER A 133 5.00 -3.51 -14.40
N ILE A 134 5.26 -2.22 -14.56
CA ILE A 134 4.81 -1.15 -13.67
C ILE A 134 4.26 -0.05 -14.56
N SER A 135 3.00 0.31 -14.37
CA SER A 135 2.33 1.37 -15.13
C SER A 135 1.80 2.42 -14.17
N ARG A 136 2.13 3.69 -14.42
CA ARG A 136 1.50 4.82 -13.71
C ARG A 136 0.09 5.01 -14.24
N VAL A 137 -0.86 5.22 -13.34
CA VAL A 137 -2.26 5.45 -13.67
C VAL A 137 -2.75 6.75 -13.05
N LEU A 138 -3.63 7.44 -13.77
CA LEU A 138 -4.39 8.55 -13.24
C LEU A 138 -5.71 7.99 -12.70
N GLU A 139 -5.99 8.25 -11.44
CA GLU A 139 -7.20 7.81 -10.77
C GLU A 139 -8.08 9.02 -10.46
N TYR A 140 -9.38 8.91 -10.76
CA TYR A 140 -10.35 9.85 -10.26
C TYR A 140 -10.82 9.44 -8.86
N ALA A 141 -10.65 10.32 -7.87
CA ALA A 141 -11.09 10.09 -6.50
C ALA A 141 -11.47 11.41 -5.83
N ARG A 142 -12.58 11.39 -5.08
CA ARG A 142 -13.04 12.54 -4.27
C ARG A 142 -13.07 13.86 -5.05
N GLY A 143 -13.66 13.86 -6.23
CA GLY A 143 -13.83 15.09 -7.02
C GLY A 143 -12.62 15.53 -7.86
N GLY A 144 -11.43 14.98 -7.62
CA GLY A 144 -10.18 15.32 -8.31
C GLY A 144 -9.43 14.09 -8.82
N TYR A 145 -8.15 14.28 -9.13
CA TYR A 145 -7.30 13.22 -9.64
C TYR A 145 -6.06 12.96 -8.78
N LEU A 146 -5.70 11.70 -8.65
CA LEU A 146 -4.51 11.22 -7.95
C LEU A 146 -3.69 10.33 -8.88
N TYR A 147 -2.41 10.17 -8.59
CA TYR A 147 -1.57 9.19 -9.27
C TYR A 147 -1.45 7.92 -8.43
N GLY A 148 -1.71 6.78 -9.07
CA GLY A 148 -1.40 5.46 -8.55
C GLY A 148 -0.52 4.69 -9.52
N TYR A 149 -0.24 3.44 -9.17
CA TYR A 149 0.50 2.51 -10.00
C TYR A 149 -0.21 1.18 -10.05
N VAL A 150 -0.13 0.51 -11.21
CA VAL A 150 -0.50 -0.90 -11.38
C VAL A 150 0.77 -1.67 -11.71
N ALA A 151 1.13 -2.62 -10.85
CA ALA A 151 2.20 -3.56 -11.10
C ALA A 151 1.61 -4.93 -11.48
N GLN A 152 2.14 -5.54 -12.53
CA GLN A 152 1.87 -6.94 -12.82
C GLN A 152 3.01 -7.78 -12.25
N VAL A 153 2.68 -8.82 -11.47
CA VAL A 153 3.66 -9.71 -10.86
C VAL A 153 3.37 -11.17 -11.20
N LYS A 154 4.41 -11.97 -11.43
CA LYS A 154 4.32 -13.42 -11.52
C LYS A 154 4.32 -14.00 -10.11
N LYS A 155 3.36 -14.89 -9.84
CA LYS A 155 3.28 -15.62 -8.58
C LYS A 155 4.49 -16.54 -8.40
N PRO A 156 5.06 -16.65 -7.19
CA PRO A 156 6.11 -17.61 -6.93
C PRO A 156 5.57 -19.04 -7.06
N GLU A 157 6.36 -19.93 -7.66
CA GLU A 157 6.01 -21.34 -7.88
C GLU A 157 5.92 -22.11 -6.55
N ASP A 158 6.77 -21.73 -5.58
CA ASP A 158 6.91 -22.36 -4.28
C ASP A 158 6.13 -21.57 -3.20
N THR A 159 4.80 -21.58 -3.17
CA THR A 159 4.07 -20.98 -2.03
C THR A 159 4.12 -21.93 -0.81
N LYS A 160 5.29 -22.02 -0.16
CA LYS A 160 5.50 -22.87 1.04
C LYS A 160 4.61 -22.48 2.23
N VAL A 161 4.17 -21.22 2.27
CA VAL A 161 3.18 -20.73 3.24
C VAL A 161 1.83 -20.66 2.55
N ILE A 162 1.09 -21.76 2.59
CA ILE A 162 -0.31 -21.78 2.18
C ILE A 162 -1.10 -21.20 3.35
N LEU A 163 -1.33 -19.88 3.33
CA LEU A 163 -2.53 -19.36 4.00
C LEU A 163 -3.70 -19.96 3.22
N ASN A 164 -4.46 -20.84 3.89
CA ASN A 164 -5.40 -21.75 3.24
C ASN A 164 -6.44 -21.04 2.36
N ASN A 165 -6.76 -19.76 2.63
CA ASN A 165 -7.81 -19.01 1.92
C ASN A 165 -7.36 -17.66 1.37
N TYR A 166 -6.14 -17.20 1.64
CA TYR A 166 -5.69 -15.85 1.25
C TYR A 166 -4.24 -15.89 0.76
N ASP A 167 -3.87 -14.94 -0.09
CA ASP A 167 -2.48 -14.57 -0.35
C ASP A 167 -2.19 -13.22 0.31
N LYS A 168 -1.14 -13.19 1.15
CA LYS A 168 -0.63 -11.94 1.73
C LYS A 168 0.33 -11.30 0.72
N ILE A 169 -0.12 -10.23 0.08
CA ILE A 169 0.69 -9.40 -0.80
C ILE A 169 1.34 -8.30 0.03
N SER A 170 2.67 -8.22 0.04
CA SER A 170 3.42 -7.13 0.68
C SER A 170 4.12 -6.32 -0.39
N ILE A 171 3.97 -5.00 -0.32
CA ILE A 171 4.58 -4.03 -1.24
C ILE A 171 5.55 -3.19 -0.43
N VAL A 172 6.81 -3.14 -0.87
CA VAL A 172 7.82 -2.21 -0.35
C VAL A 172 8.31 -1.36 -1.51
N LEU A 173 8.21 -0.04 -1.37
CA LEU A 173 8.74 0.91 -2.33
C LEU A 173 9.91 1.67 -1.70
N LYS A 174 10.99 1.84 -2.45
CA LYS A 174 12.13 2.71 -2.12
C LYS A 174 12.33 3.67 -3.29
N SER A 175 11.73 4.86 -3.20
CA SER A 175 11.76 5.83 -4.29
C SER A 175 13.13 6.50 -4.41
N LYS A 176 13.76 6.40 -5.58
CA LYS A 176 14.99 7.13 -5.94
C LYS A 176 14.74 8.63 -6.09
N GLU A 177 13.54 9.00 -6.57
CA GLU A 177 13.17 10.41 -6.77
C GLU A 177 13.11 11.18 -5.45
N THR A 178 12.53 10.58 -4.42
CA THR A 178 12.28 11.25 -3.13
C THR A 178 13.24 10.79 -2.03
N GLY A 179 13.94 9.66 -2.21
CA GLY A 179 14.74 9.01 -1.19
C GLY A 179 13.91 8.31 -0.10
N GLU A 180 12.58 8.23 -0.27
CA GLU A 180 11.66 7.75 0.75
C GLU A 180 11.31 6.29 0.55
N SER A 181 11.05 5.59 1.66
CA SER A 181 10.60 4.20 1.66
C SER A 181 9.31 4.01 2.43
N GLY A 182 8.57 2.95 2.05
CA GLY A 182 7.25 2.66 2.59
C GLY A 182 6.86 1.22 2.36
N LYS A 183 6.02 0.71 3.25
CA LYS A 183 5.43 -0.64 3.15
C LYS A 183 3.92 -0.55 3.25
N GLY A 184 3.24 -1.38 2.46
CA GLY A 184 1.82 -1.65 2.63
C GLY A 184 1.51 -3.11 2.31
N GLU A 185 0.41 -3.61 2.84
CA GLU A 185 0.02 -5.02 2.67
C GLU A 185 -1.44 -5.17 2.24
N TYR A 186 -1.76 -6.28 1.60
CA TYR A 186 -3.11 -6.60 1.14
C TYR A 186 -3.33 -8.10 1.23
N PHE A 187 -4.43 -8.53 1.84
CA PHE A 187 -4.84 -9.92 1.85
C PHE A 187 -5.84 -10.18 0.72
N LEU A 188 -5.43 -10.94 -0.28
CA LEU A 188 -6.26 -11.33 -1.41
C LEU A 188 -6.92 -12.69 -1.13
N GLU A 189 -8.25 -12.76 -1.13
CA GLU A 189 -8.96 -14.03 -1.03
C GLU A 189 -8.73 -14.88 -2.28
N LYS A 190 -8.36 -16.15 -2.08
CA LYS A 190 -8.19 -17.11 -3.17
C LYS A 190 -9.57 -17.51 -3.70
N LYS A 191 -9.75 -17.37 -5.01
CA LYS A 191 -10.94 -17.90 -5.68
C LYS A 191 -10.68 -19.37 -6.01
N ASN A 192 -11.58 -20.24 -5.55
CA ASN A 192 -11.65 -21.62 -6.02
C ASN A 192 -12.40 -21.58 -7.36
N TYR A 193 -11.68 -21.84 -8.46
CA TYR A 193 -12.28 -22.06 -9.78
C TYR A 193 -12.43 -23.55 -10.06
#